data_AF-A0A813EUM5-F1
#
_entry.id   AF-A0A813EUM5-F1
#
_cell.length_a   1.000
_cell.length_b   1.000
_cell.length_c   1.000
_cell.angle_alpha   90.00
_cell.angle_beta   90.00
_cell.angle_gamma   90.00
#
_symmetry.space_group_name_H-M   'P 1'
#
loop_
_entity.id
_entity.type
_entity.pdbx_description
1 polymer ?
#
loop_
_entity_poly.entity_id
_entity_poly.type
_entity_poly.pdbx_seq_one_letter_code
_entity_poly.pdbx_strand_id
1 'polypeptide(L)'
;VAWLQLVLLQLAQLLHDSDGGPIRVVDIDPTNTGTCPGPFSLATGIGGEQLCVRSAFPSSSLAATGTAAAFVSAGNSKGLRRYVRITGSVKAYQKGSMDAFAVDFRDSSSLESSDYVDGMSITVGHPRTHVFTLAVGASYDTNLGTSGMCPCGAGTQSLACGGSAAPSFLSASGSVVCDSGQGW
;
A
#
# COMPACT_ATOMS: atom_id res chain seq x y z
N VAL A 1 0.71 -25.27 -4.76
CA VAL A 1 -0.19 -24.66 -3.76
C VAL A 1 -0.30 -23.19 -4.12
N ALA A 2 -1.48 -22.72 -4.53
CA ALA A 2 -1.69 -21.30 -4.83
C ALA A 2 -1.92 -20.58 -3.49
N TRP A 3 -0.92 -19.84 -3.03
CA TRP A 3 -1.00 -19.08 -1.79
C TRP A 3 -1.82 -17.83 -2.02
N LEU A 4 -3.04 -17.74 -1.47
CA LEU A 4 -3.85 -16.53 -1.56
C LEU A 4 -3.18 -15.39 -0.77
N GLN A 5 -2.73 -14.35 -1.47
CA GLN A 5 -2.18 -13.14 -0.86
C GLN A 5 -3.30 -12.09 -0.75
N LEU A 6 -3.56 -11.64 0.47
CA LEU A 6 -4.58 -10.65 0.76
C LEU A 6 -4.04 -9.57 1.71
N VAL A 7 -3.90 -8.35 1.20
CA VAL A 7 -3.65 -7.18 2.05
C VAL A 7 -5.01 -6.61 2.42
N LEU A 8 -5.27 -6.50 3.71
CA LEU A 8 -6.45 -5.84 4.22
C LEU A 8 -6.04 -4.45 4.71
N LEU A 9 -6.71 -3.41 4.22
CA LEU A 9 -6.32 -2.02 4.44
C LEU A 9 -7.42 -1.25 5.15
N GLN A 10 -6.99 -0.41 6.08
CA GLN A 10 -7.70 0.78 6.53
C GLN A 10 -6.81 1.99 6.22
N LEU A 11 -7.27 2.87 5.33
CA LEU A 11 -6.51 4.05 4.89
C LEU A 11 -7.39 5.29 4.89
N ALA A 12 -6.94 6.33 5.56
CA ALA A 12 -7.46 7.68 5.36
C ALA A 12 -6.32 8.60 4.90
N GLN A 13 -6.49 9.26 3.76
CA GLN A 13 -5.52 10.20 3.22
C GLN A 13 -6.15 11.58 2.98
N LEU A 14 -5.42 12.60 3.43
CA LEU A 14 -5.73 14.01 3.28
C LEU A 14 -4.63 14.70 2.47
N LEU A 15 -5.02 15.64 1.61
CA LEU A 15 -4.12 16.62 1.01
C LEU A 15 -4.34 17.98 1.66
N HIS A 16 -3.27 18.69 1.97
CA HIS A 16 -3.34 20.07 2.45
C HIS A 16 -3.11 21.00 1.29
N ASP A 17 -4.11 21.85 1.02
CA ASP A 17 -4.05 22.89 0.01
C ASP A 17 -3.41 24.15 0.62
N SER A 18 -2.61 24.88 -0.16
CA SER A 18 -1.95 26.10 0.29
C SER A 18 -2.95 27.17 0.74
N ASP A 19 -4.15 27.14 0.17
CA ASP A 19 -5.17 28.18 0.33
C ASP A 19 -6.46 27.67 1.02
N GLY A 20 -6.47 26.41 1.48
CA GLY A 20 -7.65 25.77 2.06
C GLY A 20 -7.28 24.53 2.88
N GLY A 21 -8.01 24.28 3.96
CA GLY A 21 -7.74 23.19 4.90
C GLY A 21 -7.67 21.78 4.28
N PRO A 22 -7.43 20.75 5.09
CA PRO A 22 -7.22 19.40 4.59
C PRO A 22 -8.45 18.87 3.82
N ILE A 23 -8.19 18.30 2.64
CA ILE A 23 -9.18 17.66 1.78
C ILE A 23 -8.97 16.15 1.84
N ARG A 24 -10.02 15.39 2.16
CA ARG A 24 -9.99 13.92 2.10
C ARG A 24 -10.02 13.45 0.65
N VAL A 25 -9.00 12.67 0.27
CA VAL A 25 -8.83 12.17 -1.11
C VAL A 25 -8.97 10.67 -1.25
N VAL A 26 -8.73 9.93 -0.16
CA VAL A 26 -8.91 8.47 -0.12
C VAL A 26 -9.44 8.11 1.26
N ASP A 27 -10.45 7.27 1.27
CA ASP A 27 -10.96 6.59 2.46
C ASP A 27 -11.24 5.13 2.11
N ILE A 28 -10.32 4.25 2.48
CA ILE A 28 -10.44 2.80 2.34
C ILE A 28 -10.60 2.23 3.75
N ASP A 29 -11.55 2.75 4.52
CA ASP A 29 -11.92 2.22 5.83
C ASP A 29 -13.42 1.92 5.86
N PRO A 30 -13.81 0.63 5.83
CA PRO A 30 -15.22 0.26 5.74
C PRO A 30 -15.99 0.62 7.01
N THR A 31 -15.34 0.93 8.13
CA THR A 31 -16.05 1.32 9.36
C THR A 31 -16.74 2.67 9.22
N ASN A 32 -16.27 3.53 8.30
CA ASN A 32 -16.85 4.86 8.09
C ASN A 32 -18.05 4.83 7.14
N THR A 33 -18.03 3.95 6.14
CA THR A 33 -18.97 3.94 5.01
C THR A 33 -19.83 2.66 4.94
N GLY A 34 -19.50 1.64 5.71
CA GLY A 34 -20.08 0.29 5.62
C GLY A 34 -19.73 -0.46 4.33
N THR A 35 -18.91 0.11 3.44
CA THR A 35 -18.60 -0.41 2.10
C THR A 35 -17.15 -0.10 1.71
N CYS A 36 -16.60 -0.87 0.78
CA CYS A 36 -15.25 -0.64 0.27
C CYS A 36 -15.27 0.12 -1.05
N PRO A 37 -14.39 1.12 -1.24
CA PRO A 37 -14.35 1.90 -2.47
C PRO A 37 -13.73 1.10 -3.63
N GLY A 38 -14.13 1.42 -4.86
CA GLY A 38 -13.45 0.95 -6.06
C GLY A 38 -13.41 -0.60 -6.17
N PRO A 39 -12.24 -1.20 -6.44
CA PRO A 39 -12.11 -2.65 -6.63
C PRO A 39 -11.96 -3.44 -5.32
N PHE A 40 -12.04 -2.77 -4.16
CA PHE A 40 -11.91 -3.43 -2.87
C PHE A 40 -13.21 -4.13 -2.48
N SER A 41 -13.09 -5.32 -1.91
CA SER A 41 -14.22 -6.08 -1.37
C SER A 41 -14.23 -5.99 0.15
N LEU A 42 -15.42 -6.05 0.74
CA LEU A 42 -15.55 -6.15 2.19
C LEU A 42 -15.18 -7.57 2.64
N ALA A 43 -14.36 -7.71 3.68
CA ALA A 43 -14.17 -8.97 4.37
C ALA A 43 -14.05 -8.76 5.89
N THR A 44 -14.14 -9.87 6.62
CA THR A 44 -13.97 -9.90 8.06
C THR A 44 -12.57 -10.38 8.40
N GLY A 45 -11.84 -9.59 9.17
CA GLY A 45 -10.53 -9.93 9.73
C GLY A 45 -10.62 -11.01 10.81
N ILE A 46 -9.47 -11.51 11.24
CA ILE A 46 -9.38 -12.58 12.25
C ILE A 46 -9.95 -12.12 13.60
N GLY A 47 -9.85 -10.83 13.93
CA GLY A 47 -10.41 -10.25 15.14
C GLY A 47 -11.89 -9.84 15.02
N GLY A 48 -12.57 -10.18 13.92
CA GLY A 48 -13.96 -9.80 13.67
C GLY A 48 -14.15 -8.40 13.09
N GLU A 49 -13.08 -7.65 12.86
CA GLU A 49 -13.12 -6.32 12.27
C GLU A 49 -13.51 -6.37 10.78
N GLN A 50 -14.26 -5.37 10.33
CA GLN A 50 -14.54 -5.19 8.90
C GLN A 50 -13.36 -4.51 8.23
N LEU A 51 -12.91 -5.06 7.10
CA LEU A 51 -11.74 -4.61 6.39
C LEU A 51 -12.00 -4.56 4.89
N CYS A 52 -11.33 -3.62 4.22
CA CYS A 52 -11.30 -3.59 2.78
C CYS A 52 -10.14 -4.43 2.28
N VAL A 53 -10.49 -5.42 1.46
CA VAL A 53 -9.57 -6.44 1.02
C VAL A 53 -9.49 -6.50 -0.47
N ARG A 54 -8.41 -7.12 -0.91
CA ARG A 54 -8.19 -7.38 -2.30
C ARG A 54 -7.45 -8.68 -2.51
N SER A 55 -8.01 -9.54 -3.34
CA SER A 55 -7.29 -10.73 -3.81
C SER A 55 -6.21 -10.33 -4.82
N ALA A 56 -4.96 -10.69 -4.52
CA ALA A 56 -3.88 -10.69 -5.50
C ALA A 56 -4.04 -11.80 -6.54
N PHE A 57 -5.14 -12.57 -6.53
CA PHE A 57 -5.40 -13.64 -7.48
C PHE A 57 -6.41 -13.23 -8.57
N PRO A 58 -6.06 -13.42 -9.86
CA PRO A 58 -4.74 -13.83 -10.37
C PRO A 58 -3.69 -12.71 -10.21
N SER A 59 -2.41 -13.10 -10.18
CA SER A 59 -1.16 -12.44 -9.71
C SER A 59 -0.79 -11.06 -10.31
N SER A 60 -1.74 -10.30 -10.81
CA SER A 60 -1.51 -9.01 -11.46
C SER A 60 -2.73 -8.12 -11.35
N SER A 61 -3.53 -8.31 -10.30
CA SER A 61 -4.58 -7.35 -10.04
C SER A 61 -3.84 -6.05 -9.65
N LEU A 62 -4.12 -4.92 -10.31
CA LEU A 62 -3.80 -3.55 -9.84
C LEU A 62 -5.08 -2.83 -9.35
N ALA A 63 -5.10 -2.39 -8.09
CA ALA A 63 -6.23 -1.66 -7.52
C ALA A 63 -5.76 -0.23 -7.33
N ALA A 64 -5.82 0.51 -8.41
CA ALA A 64 -5.74 1.95 -8.30
C ALA A 64 -7.11 2.45 -7.84
N THR A 65 -7.20 2.87 -6.57
CA THR A 65 -8.25 3.83 -6.22
C THR A 65 -7.81 5.16 -6.81
N GLY A 66 -8.29 5.44 -8.02
CA GLY A 66 -8.14 6.74 -8.64
C GLY A 66 -8.82 7.79 -7.76
N THR A 67 -8.03 8.66 -7.14
CA THR A 67 -8.50 9.80 -6.33
C THR A 67 -9.28 10.83 -7.14
N ALA A 68 -9.41 10.65 -8.45
CA ALA A 68 -10.12 11.55 -9.36
C ALA A 68 -11.54 11.87 -8.88
N ALA A 69 -12.29 10.89 -8.38
CA ALA A 69 -13.64 11.14 -7.86
C ALA A 69 -13.64 12.03 -6.61
N ALA A 70 -12.68 11.83 -5.69
CA ALA A 70 -12.52 12.64 -4.48
C ALA A 70 -11.98 14.05 -4.79
N PHE A 71 -11.13 14.19 -5.81
CA PHE A 71 -10.71 15.50 -6.32
C PHE A 71 -11.90 16.26 -6.90
N VAL A 72 -12.72 15.61 -7.73
CA VAL A 72 -13.93 16.23 -8.30
C VAL A 72 -14.92 16.62 -7.20
N SER A 73 -15.18 15.76 -6.20
CA SER A 73 -16.11 16.07 -5.11
C SER A 73 -15.61 17.17 -4.19
N ALA A 74 -14.29 17.36 -4.07
CA ALA A 74 -13.68 18.48 -3.36
C ALA A 74 -13.66 19.80 -4.16
N GLY A 75 -14.35 19.87 -5.31
CA GLY A 75 -14.37 21.05 -6.19
C GLY A 75 -13.05 21.28 -6.92
N ASN A 76 -12.19 20.24 -7.01
CA ASN A 76 -10.86 20.30 -7.57
C ASN A 76 -10.84 19.55 -8.92
N SER A 77 -11.41 20.17 -9.94
CA SER A 77 -11.09 19.79 -11.32
C SER A 77 -9.58 19.95 -11.54
N LYS A 78 -8.93 18.98 -12.19
CA LYS A 78 -7.47 18.91 -12.37
C LYS A 78 -6.89 20.30 -12.73
N GLY A 79 -6.09 20.88 -11.83
CA GLY A 79 -5.21 22.01 -12.13
C GLY A 79 -5.39 23.32 -11.34
N LEU A 80 -6.37 23.44 -10.43
CA LEU A 80 -6.65 24.73 -9.78
C LEU A 80 -5.97 24.97 -8.42
N ARG A 81 -5.61 23.91 -7.67
CA ARG A 81 -5.03 24.04 -6.32
C ARG A 81 -3.66 23.39 -6.22
N ARG A 82 -2.78 23.99 -5.40
CA ARG A 82 -1.43 23.48 -5.12
C ARG A 82 -1.43 22.79 -3.77
N TYR A 83 -1.07 21.52 -3.78
CA TYR A 83 -0.98 20.73 -2.57
C TYR A 83 0.46 20.71 -2.06
N VAL A 84 0.62 21.01 -0.77
CA VAL A 84 1.95 21.15 -0.14
C VAL A 84 2.29 19.97 0.77
N ARG A 85 1.29 19.19 1.19
CA ARG A 85 1.49 18.07 2.11
C ARG A 85 0.44 17.00 1.90
N ILE A 86 0.88 15.75 2.01
CA ILE A 86 0.03 14.57 2.15
C ILE A 86 0.13 14.09 3.60
N THR A 87 -1.01 13.86 4.24
CA THR A 87 -1.08 13.26 5.58
C THR A 87 -2.07 12.12 5.59
N GLY A 88 -1.77 11.04 6.30
CA GLY A 88 -2.69 9.93 6.42
C GLY A 88 -2.24 8.91 7.44
N SER A 89 -3.12 7.94 7.69
CA SER A 89 -2.83 6.78 8.52
C SER A 89 -3.19 5.52 7.74
N VAL A 90 -2.32 4.52 7.84
CA VAL A 90 -2.52 3.20 7.26
C VAL A 90 -2.54 2.20 8.39
N LYS A 91 -3.54 1.34 8.41
CA LYS A 91 -3.50 0.07 9.13
C LYS A 91 -3.58 -1.04 8.11
N ALA A 92 -2.52 -1.84 8.02
CA ALA A 92 -2.45 -2.96 7.11
C ALA A 92 -2.49 -4.26 7.91
N TYR A 93 -3.18 -5.26 7.37
CA TYR A 93 -3.20 -6.61 7.88
C TYR A 93 -2.75 -7.55 6.78
N GLN A 94 -2.01 -8.57 7.20
CA GLN A 94 -1.54 -9.64 6.34
C GLN A 94 -2.46 -10.85 6.49
N LYS A 95 -2.75 -11.50 5.35
CA LYS A 95 -3.31 -12.85 5.30
C LYS A 95 -2.63 -13.63 4.17
N GLY A 96 -2.15 -14.83 4.50
CA GLY A 96 -1.29 -15.62 3.62
C GLY A 96 0.15 -15.10 3.58
N SER A 97 0.89 -15.46 2.53
CA SER A 97 2.29 -15.02 2.34
C SER A 97 2.32 -13.68 1.62
N MET A 98 3.01 -12.69 2.20
CA MET A 98 3.39 -11.47 1.49
C MET A 98 4.89 -11.49 1.27
N ASP A 99 5.35 -11.02 0.11
CA ASP A 99 6.76 -11.18 -0.24
C ASP A 99 7.49 -9.84 -0.37
N ALA A 100 7.00 -8.79 0.29
CA ALA A 100 7.56 -7.43 0.26
C ALA A 100 7.92 -6.97 -1.18
N PHE A 101 9.22 -6.98 -1.51
CA PHE A 101 9.78 -6.58 -2.81
C PHE A 101 10.33 -7.75 -3.64
N ALA A 102 9.96 -9.00 -3.34
CA ALA A 102 10.45 -10.16 -4.08
C ALA A 102 10.19 -10.00 -5.59
N VAL A 103 11.25 -10.18 -6.39
CA VAL A 103 11.28 -9.82 -7.82
C VAL A 103 10.96 -10.98 -8.75
N ASP A 104 10.94 -12.22 -8.25
CA ASP A 104 10.86 -13.43 -9.10
C ASP A 104 9.57 -13.51 -9.92
N PHE A 105 8.52 -12.80 -9.52
CA PHE A 105 7.19 -12.82 -10.14
C PHE A 105 6.59 -11.44 -10.38
N ARG A 106 7.38 -10.35 -10.26
CA ARG A 106 6.88 -8.97 -10.27
C ARG A 106 7.65 -8.09 -11.24
N ASP A 107 6.95 -7.20 -11.94
CA ASP A 107 7.62 -6.10 -12.64
C ASP A 107 8.07 -5.03 -11.65
N SER A 108 9.39 -4.93 -11.47
CA SER A 108 10.07 -3.95 -10.61
C SER A 108 10.94 -2.97 -11.42
N SER A 109 10.58 -2.74 -12.70
CA SER A 109 11.33 -1.85 -13.59
C SER A 109 11.01 -0.37 -13.37
N SER A 110 9.80 -0.01 -12.93
CA SER A 110 9.40 1.40 -12.77
C SER A 110 8.21 1.64 -11.83
N LEU A 111 7.92 2.92 -11.53
CA LEU A 111 6.69 3.34 -10.82
C LEU A 111 5.39 3.09 -11.61
N GLU A 112 5.51 2.87 -12.92
CA GLU A 112 4.37 2.54 -13.79
C GLU A 112 4.09 1.04 -13.81
N SER A 113 5.00 0.21 -13.28
CA SER A 113 4.79 -1.23 -13.13
C SER A 113 3.58 -1.52 -12.24
N SER A 114 2.85 -2.59 -12.57
CA SER A 114 1.55 -2.89 -11.96
C SER A 114 1.62 -3.50 -10.56
N ASP A 115 2.79 -4.03 -10.19
CA ASP A 115 2.88 -5.05 -9.15
C ASP A 115 4.28 -5.09 -8.51
N TYR A 116 4.92 -3.94 -8.27
CA TYR A 116 6.28 -3.89 -7.71
C TYR A 116 6.39 -4.09 -6.18
N VAL A 117 5.27 -4.21 -5.46
CA VAL A 117 5.26 -4.36 -3.99
C VAL A 117 4.02 -5.09 -3.50
N ASP A 118 4.20 -6.02 -2.57
CA ASP A 118 3.11 -6.49 -1.71
C ASP A 118 2.89 -5.49 -0.59
N GLY A 119 1.81 -4.72 -0.70
CA GLY A 119 1.47 -3.68 0.26
C GLY A 119 0.75 -2.52 -0.41
N MET A 120 1.19 -1.31 -0.12
CA MET A 120 0.56 -0.07 -0.58
C MET A 120 1.61 0.93 -1.05
N SER A 121 1.34 1.57 -2.18
CA SER A 121 2.16 2.68 -2.68
C SER A 121 1.30 3.89 -3.00
N ILE A 122 1.77 5.07 -2.60
CA ILE A 122 1.18 6.37 -2.89
C ILE A 122 2.08 7.07 -3.90
N THR A 123 1.49 7.40 -5.04
CA THR A 123 2.15 8.16 -6.12
C THR A 123 1.28 9.34 -6.54
N VAL A 124 1.91 10.38 -7.08
CA VAL A 124 1.22 11.60 -7.54
C VAL A 124 1.66 11.98 -8.95
N GLY A 125 0.78 12.66 -9.68
CA GLY A 125 1.07 13.17 -11.01
C GLY A 125 1.01 12.14 -12.13
N HIS A 126 1.33 12.60 -13.34
CA HIS A 126 1.51 11.77 -14.52
C HIS A 126 2.59 12.42 -15.40
N PRO A 127 3.81 11.85 -15.51
CA PRO A 127 4.28 10.57 -14.95
C PRO A 127 4.21 10.49 -13.42
N ARG A 128 4.09 9.27 -12.86
CA ARG A 128 4.00 9.08 -11.40
C ARG A 128 5.30 9.50 -10.72
N THR A 129 5.16 10.27 -9.65
CA THR A 129 6.22 10.55 -8.67
C THR A 129 5.92 9.77 -7.40
N HIS A 130 6.92 9.10 -6.85
CA HIS A 130 6.80 8.36 -5.60
C HIS A 130 6.62 9.32 -4.42
N VAL A 131 5.74 8.96 -3.48
CA VAL A 131 5.59 9.69 -2.22
C VAL A 131 5.90 8.76 -1.05
N PHE A 132 5.25 7.60 -1.02
CA PHE A 132 5.34 6.68 0.09
C PHE A 132 5.06 5.25 -0.36
N THR A 133 5.78 4.29 0.20
CA THR A 133 5.45 2.86 0.08
C THR A 133 5.50 2.20 1.44
N LEU A 134 4.46 1.42 1.74
CA LEU A 134 4.45 0.41 2.78
C LEU A 134 4.54 -0.95 2.11
N ALA A 135 5.64 -1.65 2.33
CA ALA A 135 5.79 -3.06 1.97
C ALA A 135 5.46 -3.95 3.16
N VAL A 136 4.92 -5.14 2.87
CA VAL A 136 4.57 -6.15 3.86
C VAL A 136 5.35 -7.41 3.57
N GLY A 137 6.17 -7.85 4.54
CA GLY A 137 6.94 -9.10 4.46
C GLY A 137 6.21 -10.29 5.08
N ALA A 138 6.64 -11.50 4.72
CA ALA A 138 5.94 -12.75 5.06
C ALA A 138 5.89 -13.02 6.56
N SER A 139 7.04 -12.91 7.23
CA SER A 139 7.19 -13.21 8.64
C SER A 139 8.43 -12.50 9.20
N TYR A 140 8.45 -12.26 10.51
CA TYR A 140 9.68 -11.92 11.24
C TYR A 140 10.46 -13.17 11.69
N ASP A 141 9.91 -14.38 11.51
CA ASP A 141 10.55 -15.65 11.89
C ASP A 141 11.57 -16.11 10.83
N THR A 142 12.86 -15.91 11.11
CA THR A 142 13.98 -16.34 10.26
C THR A 142 14.07 -17.83 10.03
N ASN A 143 13.46 -18.65 10.89
CA ASN A 143 13.49 -20.11 10.71
C ASN A 143 12.68 -20.55 9.48
N LEU A 144 11.79 -19.69 8.98
CA LEU A 144 11.02 -19.89 7.75
C LEU A 144 11.81 -19.49 6.48
N GLY A 145 13.05 -19.03 6.63
CA GLY A 145 13.88 -18.48 5.56
C GLY A 145 13.70 -16.97 5.39
N THR A 146 14.60 -16.33 4.65
CA THR A 146 14.57 -14.86 4.46
C THR A 146 13.84 -14.40 3.21
N SER A 147 13.42 -15.35 2.36
CA SER A 147 12.67 -15.05 1.14
C SER A 147 11.31 -14.43 1.50
N GLY A 148 10.98 -13.31 0.86
CA GLY A 148 9.73 -12.58 1.11
C GLY A 148 9.71 -11.74 2.40
N MET A 149 10.79 -11.69 3.18
CA MET A 149 10.90 -10.79 4.33
C MET A 149 11.13 -9.33 3.90
N CYS A 150 11.03 -8.41 4.85
CA CYS A 150 11.52 -7.05 4.64
C CYS A 150 13.04 -7.00 4.44
N PRO A 151 13.55 -6.11 3.56
CA PRO A 151 14.97 -5.88 3.43
C PRO A 151 15.54 -5.21 4.68
N CYS A 152 16.83 -5.44 4.93
CA CYS A 152 17.52 -4.81 6.04
C CYS A 152 17.54 -3.28 5.88
N GLY A 153 17.06 -2.56 6.90
CA GLY A 153 17.02 -1.09 6.91
C GLY A 153 15.70 -0.46 6.41
N ALA A 154 14.71 -1.24 5.98
CA ALA A 154 13.37 -0.73 5.66
C ALA A 154 12.43 -0.81 6.88
N GLY A 155 12.35 0.26 7.69
CA GLY A 155 11.38 0.36 8.80
C GLY A 155 11.79 -0.29 10.13
N THR A 156 11.05 0.03 11.20
CA THR A 156 11.55 0.08 12.59
C THR A 156 11.23 -1.13 13.49
N GLN A 157 10.71 -2.26 12.98
CA GLN A 157 10.23 -3.35 13.85
C GLN A 157 10.81 -4.75 13.59
N SER A 158 11.71 -4.92 12.63
CA SER A 158 12.22 -6.25 12.32
C SER A 158 13.40 -6.65 13.22
N LEU A 159 13.19 -7.61 14.12
CA LEU A 159 14.27 -8.29 14.86
C LEU A 159 15.18 -9.12 13.95
N ALA A 160 14.75 -9.37 12.70
CA ALA A 160 15.52 -10.00 11.66
C ALA A 160 15.09 -9.53 10.26
N CYS A 161 16.01 -9.49 9.29
CA CYS A 161 15.77 -8.99 7.94
C CYS A 161 16.54 -9.84 6.92
N GLY A 162 16.15 -9.79 5.65
CA GLY A 162 16.87 -10.52 4.60
C GLY A 162 16.17 -10.70 3.27
N GLY A 163 15.03 -10.01 3.05
CA GLY A 163 14.37 -10.06 1.76
C GLY A 163 14.98 -9.12 0.72
N SER A 164 14.35 -9.10 -0.46
CA SER A 164 14.80 -8.31 -1.60
C SER A 164 14.79 -6.81 -1.29
N ALA A 165 15.82 -6.10 -1.78
CA ALA A 165 15.90 -4.66 -1.65
C ALA A 165 14.71 -3.98 -2.36
N ALA A 166 14.28 -2.84 -1.83
CA ALA A 166 13.29 -2.01 -2.52
C ALA A 166 13.84 -1.57 -3.89
N PRO A 167 13.01 -1.52 -4.94
CA PRO A 167 13.41 -0.98 -6.22
C PRO A 167 14.01 0.43 -6.10
N SER A 168 15.07 0.69 -6.86
CA SER A 168 15.84 1.95 -6.75
C SER A 168 14.99 3.20 -6.98
N PHE A 169 13.96 3.12 -7.83
CA PHE A 169 13.03 4.22 -8.08
C PHE A 169 12.21 4.64 -6.86
N LEU A 170 12.00 3.75 -5.88
CA LEU A 170 11.34 4.09 -4.61
C LEU A 170 12.30 4.82 -3.66
N SER A 171 13.57 4.41 -3.64
CA SER A 171 14.59 4.98 -2.74
C SER A 171 15.04 6.39 -3.12
N ALA A 172 14.75 6.85 -4.34
CA ALA A 172 15.26 8.11 -4.87
C ALA A 172 14.41 9.35 -4.51
N SER A 173 13.14 9.19 -4.10
CA SER A 173 12.21 10.33 -4.07
C SER A 173 11.12 10.29 -2.98
N GLY A 174 11.04 9.22 -2.17
CA GLY A 174 10.02 9.11 -1.13
C GLY A 174 10.43 8.19 0.02
N SER A 175 9.50 8.00 0.95
CA SER A 175 9.72 7.15 2.12
C SER A 175 9.29 5.72 1.82
N VAL A 176 10.15 4.76 2.17
CA VAL A 176 9.84 3.33 2.11
C VAL A 176 9.85 2.79 3.53
N VAL A 177 8.73 2.19 3.93
CA VAL A 177 8.60 1.45 5.19
C VAL A 177 8.28 0.01 4.85
N CYS A 178 8.86 -0.92 5.59
CA CYS A 178 8.50 -2.33 5.50
C CYS A 178 8.21 -2.86 6.90
N ASP A 179 7.20 -3.72 7.02
CA ASP A 179 6.92 -4.47 8.23
C ASP A 179 6.57 -5.92 7.91
N SER A 180 6.95 -6.85 8.78
CA SER A 180 6.71 -8.28 8.63
C SER A 180 5.75 -8.76 9.71
N GLY A 181 4.76 -9.58 9.34
CA GLY A 181 3.79 -10.12 10.29
C GLY A 181 4.30 -11.32 11.11
N GLN A 182 3.43 -11.79 12.01
CA GLN A 182 3.48 -13.13 12.60
C GLN A 182 2.94 -14.10 11.53
N GLY A 183 3.80 -14.68 10.69
CA GLY A 183 3.33 -15.54 9.59
C GLY A 183 2.50 -16.73 10.09
N TRP A 184 1.28 -16.90 9.56
CA TRP A 184 0.43 -18.11 9.65
C TRP A 184 -0.49 -18.22 8.43
#